data_AF-A0A517Z286-F1
#
_entry.id   AF-A0A517Z286-F1
#
_cell.length_a   1.000
_cell.length_b   1.000
_cell.length_c   1.000
_cell.angle_alpha   90.00
_cell.angle_beta   90.00
_cell.angle_gamma   90.00
#
_symmetry.space_group_name_H-M   'P 1'
#
loop_
_entity.id
_entity.type
_entity.pdbx_description
1 polymer ?
#
loop_
_entity_poly.entity_id
_entity_poly.type
_entity_poly.pdbx_seq_one_letter_code
_entity_poly.pdbx_strand_id
1 'polypeptide(L)'
;MADPPPQSEHPSPVRSSPSLQGERVAFTGTLASMTHAKAAELVAEHGGTSTDHVSRQTTMLVVGEEGWPLDDDGQPSLKIRQAERWIEEGAPLRIINESDWLHLLGLTERCDEIHRLYTPAMLSSLLGISVHLVRTWERCGLIRPVRKTYRLPYFDFAEVNCVRRLNELLDAGVSRRELESSLRSLPSVRRGDERPLEQLDLLVRNSHIVVRDDHGLIVPTSGQRLLDFSIPDESEPAEVPSPESEARPPSVRFRPAEPEHETWSSGDWFSQGCLLSECGELKAACEAFRLCLMTDAQNAEAHFRLAECLYRLDNVPGALERYHAAVENDHGYLEAWTQIGSLHRELGELDAAVDAFDIALDIHPDYPDAHFQKAETLAELGRMDEAAPHWLRYLDYDVRGPWADVARQRLQDVPADVAGLSRP
;
A
#
# COMPACT_ATOMS: atom_id res chain seq x y z
N MET A 1 4.58 -67.74 20.96
CA MET A 1 5.85 -67.13 20.49
C MET A 1 5.56 -66.45 19.18
N ALA A 2 5.23 -65.17 19.25
CA ALA A 2 5.12 -64.26 18.12
C ALA A 2 5.28 -62.87 18.75
N ASP A 3 6.46 -62.28 18.57
CA ASP A 3 6.83 -60.98 19.13
C ASP A 3 5.95 -59.87 18.55
N PRO A 4 5.58 -58.85 19.34
CA PRO A 4 4.92 -57.66 18.81
C PRO A 4 5.92 -56.85 17.95
N PRO A 5 5.45 -56.18 16.89
CA PRO A 5 6.31 -55.40 16.00
C PRO A 5 6.92 -54.19 16.74
N PRO A 6 8.13 -53.75 16.35
CA PRO A 6 8.81 -52.65 17.01
C PRO A 6 8.02 -51.35 16.82
N GLN A 7 7.81 -50.65 17.94
CA GLN A 7 7.30 -49.29 17.97
C GLN A 7 8.21 -48.43 17.11
N SER A 8 7.69 -47.93 15.99
CA SER A 8 8.42 -46.97 15.16
C SER A 8 8.50 -45.66 15.93
N GLU A 9 9.75 -45.29 16.17
CA GLU A 9 10.19 -44.09 16.86
C GLU A 9 9.51 -42.86 16.26
N HIS A 10 8.87 -42.07 17.13
CA HIS A 10 8.55 -40.69 16.81
C HIS A 10 9.82 -40.02 16.26
N PRO A 11 9.82 -39.43 15.04
CA PRO A 11 10.92 -38.57 14.67
C PRO A 11 10.94 -37.42 15.66
N SER A 12 12.01 -37.36 16.44
CA SER A 12 12.36 -36.21 17.27
C SER A 12 12.26 -34.95 16.42
N PRO A 13 11.76 -33.82 16.97
CA PRO A 13 11.66 -32.59 16.21
C PRO A 13 13.07 -32.20 15.77
N VAL A 14 13.26 -32.08 14.47
CA VAL A 14 14.51 -31.60 13.87
C VAL A 14 14.81 -30.23 14.48
N ARG A 15 15.74 -30.19 15.43
CA ARG A 15 16.39 -28.96 15.85
C ARG A 15 17.31 -28.53 14.72
N SER A 16 17.11 -27.34 14.16
CA SER A 16 18.16 -26.32 13.95
C SER A 16 17.59 -25.13 13.19
N SER A 17 17.07 -24.17 13.95
CA SER A 17 16.96 -22.77 13.56
C SER A 17 18.31 -22.27 13.01
N PRO A 18 18.36 -21.32 12.06
CA PRO A 18 19.50 -20.43 11.97
C PRO A 18 19.36 -19.45 13.13
N SER A 19 19.75 -19.88 14.34
CA SER A 19 19.92 -18.95 15.45
C SER A 19 21.03 -17.97 15.06
N LEU A 20 20.78 -16.67 15.13
CA LEU A 20 21.74 -15.59 14.95
C LEU A 20 22.88 -15.59 16.01
N GLN A 21 23.19 -16.74 16.60
CA GLN A 21 24.21 -16.91 17.64
C GLN A 21 25.57 -16.38 17.19
N GLY A 22 25.99 -15.28 17.83
CA GLY A 22 27.27 -14.62 17.56
C GLY A 22 27.23 -13.60 16.41
N GLU A 23 26.08 -13.41 15.76
CA GLU A 23 25.90 -12.40 14.72
C GLU A 23 25.68 -11.02 15.34
N ARG A 24 26.32 -10.00 14.75
CA ARG A 24 26.08 -8.58 15.06
C ARG A 24 25.35 -7.93 13.90
N VAL A 25 24.09 -7.62 14.13
CA VAL A 25 23.15 -7.19 13.09
C VAL A 25 22.89 -5.70 13.21
N ALA A 26 23.09 -4.96 12.13
CA ALA A 26 22.69 -3.56 12.02
C ALA A 26 21.52 -3.44 11.04
N PHE A 27 20.66 -2.44 11.24
CA PHE A 27 19.51 -2.14 10.38
C PHE A 27 19.66 -0.77 9.71
N THR A 28 19.20 -0.67 8.47
CA THR A 28 19.17 0.56 7.68
C THR A 28 17.94 0.60 6.76
N GLY A 29 17.44 1.80 6.42
CA GLY A 29 16.17 1.97 5.69
C GLY A 29 14.94 1.85 6.59
N THR A 30 13.74 1.88 6.00
CA THR A 30 12.51 1.56 6.73
C THR A 30 12.18 0.10 6.50
N LEU A 31 12.09 -0.68 7.58
CA LEU A 31 11.65 -2.06 7.52
C LEU A 31 10.13 -2.08 7.27
N ALA A 32 9.69 -2.77 6.23
CA ALA A 32 8.29 -2.84 5.82
C ALA A 32 7.44 -3.72 6.76
N SER A 33 8.07 -4.67 7.44
CA SER A 33 7.40 -5.67 8.28
C SER A 33 7.33 -5.28 9.76
N MET A 34 8.23 -4.41 10.25
CA MET A 34 8.37 -4.11 11.67
C MET A 34 9.25 -2.89 11.93
N THR A 35 9.26 -2.37 13.16
CA THR A 35 10.21 -1.31 13.54
C THR A 35 11.61 -1.86 13.76
N HIS A 36 12.64 -1.01 13.70
CA HIS A 36 14.02 -1.39 14.07
C HIS A 36 14.12 -1.90 15.52
N ALA A 37 13.29 -1.39 16.43
CA ALA A 37 13.22 -1.87 17.80
C ALA A 37 12.72 -3.32 17.85
N LYS A 38 11.64 -3.63 17.12
CA LYS A 38 11.12 -4.99 17.06
C LYS A 38 12.07 -5.95 16.35
N ALA A 39 12.77 -5.47 15.32
CA ALA A 39 13.80 -6.24 14.64
C ALA A 39 14.99 -6.54 15.58
N ALA A 40 15.40 -5.57 16.40
CA ALA A 40 16.43 -5.77 17.42
C ALA A 40 16.02 -6.80 18.49
N GLU A 41 14.77 -6.80 18.93
CA GLU A 41 14.23 -7.84 19.82
C GLU A 41 14.32 -9.23 19.18
N LEU A 42 13.89 -9.36 17.91
CA LEU A 42 13.98 -10.64 17.19
C LEU A 42 15.42 -11.12 17.02
N VAL A 43 16.37 -10.20 16.80
CA VAL A 43 17.81 -10.53 16.80
C VAL A 43 18.23 -11.12 18.14
N ALA A 44 17.84 -10.49 19.24
CA ALA A 44 18.17 -10.94 20.59
C ALA A 44 17.51 -12.30 20.93
N GLU A 45 16.25 -12.48 20.56
CA GLU A 45 15.50 -13.74 20.73
C GLU A 45 16.16 -14.91 19.97
N HIS A 46 16.77 -14.64 18.83
CA HIS A 46 17.47 -15.65 18.03
C HIS A 46 18.97 -15.74 18.36
N GLY A 47 19.45 -15.08 19.41
CA GLY A 47 20.81 -15.21 19.95
C GLY A 47 21.87 -14.29 19.33
N GLY A 48 21.45 -13.31 18.50
CA GLY A 48 22.32 -12.27 17.96
C GLY A 48 22.37 -11.01 18.82
N THR A 49 23.20 -10.06 18.41
CA THR A 49 23.30 -8.74 19.04
C THR A 49 22.97 -7.67 18.01
N SER A 50 21.98 -6.82 18.27
CA SER A 50 21.70 -5.68 17.41
C SER A 50 22.68 -4.53 17.68
N THR A 51 23.05 -3.78 16.65
CA THR A 51 23.93 -2.61 16.75
C THR A 51 23.39 -1.47 15.91
N ASP A 52 23.40 -0.25 16.45
CA ASP A 52 22.92 0.93 15.72
C ASP A 52 23.86 1.39 14.59
N HIS A 53 25.14 1.05 14.69
CA HIS A 53 26.20 1.51 13.79
C HIS A 53 26.89 0.34 13.09
N VAL A 54 27.31 0.55 11.84
CA VAL A 54 28.12 -0.43 11.08
C VAL A 54 29.58 -0.28 11.49
N SER A 55 30.13 -1.33 12.08
CA SER A 55 31.53 -1.39 12.52
C SER A 55 32.21 -2.63 11.91
N ARG A 56 33.54 -2.73 12.06
CA ARG A 56 34.29 -3.94 11.67
C ARG A 56 33.83 -5.23 12.36
N GLN A 57 33.10 -5.08 13.47
CA GLN A 57 32.55 -6.16 14.25
C GLN A 57 31.14 -6.59 13.79
N THR A 58 30.48 -5.76 12.99
CA THR A 58 29.16 -6.06 12.41
C THR A 58 29.34 -7.20 11.40
N THR A 59 28.49 -8.22 11.51
CA THR A 59 28.54 -9.40 10.62
C THR A 59 27.41 -9.36 9.60
N MET A 60 26.34 -8.61 9.87
CA MET A 60 25.17 -8.52 9.02
C MET A 60 24.59 -7.11 9.01
N LEU A 61 24.34 -6.56 7.82
CA LEU A 61 23.54 -5.35 7.61
C LEU A 61 22.23 -5.75 6.94
N VAL A 62 21.11 -5.51 7.61
CA VAL A 62 19.76 -5.73 7.09
C VAL A 62 19.24 -4.41 6.53
N VAL A 63 18.86 -4.43 5.26
CA VAL A 63 18.30 -3.27 4.55
C VAL A 63 16.79 -3.42 4.45
N GLY A 64 16.05 -2.43 4.95
CA GLY A 64 14.61 -2.37 4.93
C GLY A 64 14.03 -2.17 3.52
N GLU A 65 12.86 -2.78 3.29
CA GLU A 65 12.20 -2.80 1.98
C GLU A 65 11.31 -1.58 1.69
N GLU A 66 11.07 -0.74 2.69
CA GLU A 66 10.33 0.51 2.55
C GLU A 66 11.31 1.69 2.48
N GLY A 67 11.21 2.49 1.40
CA GLY A 67 12.22 3.50 1.09
C GLY A 67 13.54 2.86 0.65
N TRP A 68 13.73 2.74 -0.66
CA TRP A 68 14.96 2.15 -1.23
C TRP A 68 16.18 3.01 -0.83
N PRO A 69 17.36 2.42 -0.55
CA PRO A 69 18.30 2.93 0.46
C PRO A 69 19.29 3.95 -0.10
N LEU A 70 18.77 4.89 -0.90
CA LEU A 70 19.47 6.05 -1.40
C LEU A 70 19.00 7.29 -0.62
N ASP A 71 19.93 8.13 -0.20
CA ASP A 71 19.62 9.49 0.26
C ASP A 71 18.91 10.25 -0.89
N ASP A 72 18.22 11.37 -0.62
CA ASP A 72 17.41 12.13 -1.62
C ASP A 72 18.15 12.47 -2.94
N ASP A 73 19.48 12.43 -2.93
CA ASP A 73 20.39 12.64 -4.05
C ASP A 73 20.68 11.38 -4.91
N GLY A 74 20.02 10.24 -4.62
CA GLY A 74 20.23 8.97 -5.34
C GLY A 74 21.56 8.26 -5.00
N GLN A 75 22.18 8.59 -3.86
CA GLN A 75 23.44 7.99 -3.38
C GLN A 75 23.19 7.01 -2.23
N PRO A 76 23.94 5.89 -2.12
CA PRO A 76 23.73 4.92 -1.06
C PRO A 76 23.89 5.55 0.33
N SER A 77 22.98 5.18 1.23
CA SER A 77 22.99 5.67 2.62
C SER A 77 24.36 5.50 3.28
N LEU A 78 24.68 6.36 4.25
CA LEU A 78 25.96 6.34 4.97
C LEU A 78 26.32 4.95 5.53
N LYS A 79 25.33 4.17 5.99
CA LYS A 79 25.53 2.81 6.53
C LYS A 79 25.89 1.79 5.45
N ILE A 80 25.33 1.92 4.24
CA ILE A 80 25.67 1.04 3.10
C ILE A 80 27.08 1.34 2.60
N ARG A 81 27.45 2.62 2.43
CA ARG A 81 28.81 3.01 2.05
C ARG A 81 29.86 2.55 3.07
N GLN A 82 29.53 2.61 4.36
CA GLN A 82 30.38 2.07 5.42
C GLN A 82 30.49 0.55 5.34
N ALA A 83 29.39 -0.15 5.11
CA ALA A 83 29.36 -1.60 4.93
C ALA A 83 30.21 -2.05 3.74
N GLU A 84 30.05 -1.42 2.58
CA GLU A 84 30.83 -1.69 1.36
C GLU A 84 32.33 -1.50 1.60
N ARG A 85 32.72 -0.40 2.27
CA ARG A 85 34.13 -0.17 2.64
C ARG A 85 34.69 -1.27 3.54
N TRP A 86 33.93 -1.74 4.53
CA TRP A 86 34.39 -2.83 5.40
C TRP A 86 34.49 -4.16 4.67
N ILE A 87 33.63 -4.42 3.69
CA ILE A 87 33.72 -5.60 2.81
C ILE A 87 35.00 -5.54 1.98
N GLU A 88 35.33 -4.37 1.40
CA GLU A 88 36.58 -4.15 0.65
C GLU A 88 37.83 -4.33 1.53
N GLU A 89 37.76 -3.95 2.80
CA GLU A 89 38.81 -4.16 3.80
C GLU A 89 38.87 -5.60 4.36
N GLY A 90 38.04 -6.51 3.85
CA GLY A 90 38.05 -7.95 4.16
C GLY A 90 37.28 -8.35 5.42
N ALA A 91 36.32 -7.53 5.88
CA ALA A 91 35.44 -7.88 7.00
C ALA A 91 34.40 -8.93 6.59
N PRO A 92 33.99 -9.85 7.50
CA PRO A 92 32.96 -10.85 7.25
C PRO A 92 31.55 -10.24 7.40
N LEU A 93 31.28 -9.15 6.68
CA LEU A 93 30.00 -8.45 6.70
C LEU A 93 29.19 -8.84 5.46
N ARG A 94 27.94 -9.29 5.66
CA ARG A 94 26.96 -9.51 4.58
C ARG A 94 25.88 -8.43 4.61
N ILE A 95 25.51 -7.94 3.43
CA ILE A 95 24.35 -7.08 3.25
C ILE A 95 23.21 -7.97 2.76
N ILE A 96 22.10 -7.99 3.49
CA ILE A 96 20.91 -8.78 3.14
C ILE A 96 19.68 -7.88 3.19
N ASN A 97 18.66 -8.22 2.40
CA ASN A 97 17.38 -7.51 2.46
C ASN A 97 16.54 -8.03 3.63
N GLU A 98 15.56 -7.24 4.03
CA GLU A 98 14.60 -7.59 5.09
C GLU A 98 13.92 -8.94 4.86
N SER A 99 13.41 -9.23 3.66
CA SER A 99 12.79 -10.55 3.36
C SER A 99 13.77 -11.71 3.56
N ASP A 100 15.00 -11.56 3.07
CA ASP A 100 16.03 -12.60 3.21
C ASP A 100 16.41 -12.82 4.69
N TRP A 101 16.40 -11.74 5.47
CA TRP A 101 16.63 -11.79 6.91
C TRP A 101 15.50 -12.51 7.67
N LEU A 102 14.24 -12.22 7.34
CA LEU A 102 13.07 -12.92 7.91
C LEU A 102 13.06 -14.40 7.54
N HIS A 103 13.50 -14.73 6.32
CA HIS A 103 13.75 -16.11 5.90
C HIS A 103 14.81 -16.80 6.75
N LEU A 104 15.92 -16.13 7.05
CA LEU A 104 16.96 -16.67 7.94
C LEU A 104 16.44 -16.90 9.37
N LEU A 105 15.53 -16.08 9.87
CA LEU A 105 14.95 -16.27 11.20
C LEU A 105 13.94 -17.44 11.26
N GLY A 106 13.57 -18.03 10.14
CA GLY A 106 12.52 -19.05 10.09
C GLY A 106 11.12 -18.50 10.44
N LEU A 107 10.97 -17.17 10.46
CA LEU A 107 9.69 -16.47 10.62
C LEU A 107 8.83 -16.52 9.35
N THR A 108 9.40 -17.09 8.29
CA THR A 108 8.73 -17.56 7.08
C THR A 108 8.97 -19.06 6.94
N GLU A 109 7.93 -19.86 6.79
CA GLU A 109 8.05 -21.30 6.56
C GLU A 109 8.84 -21.61 5.28
N ARG A 110 9.69 -22.65 5.31
CA ARG A 110 10.29 -23.25 4.10
C ARG A 110 9.15 -23.78 3.21
N CYS A 111 8.79 -23.03 2.17
CA CYS A 111 8.10 -23.60 1.02
C CYS A 111 9.13 -24.23 0.08
N ASP A 112 9.64 -25.40 0.45
CA ASP A 112 10.59 -26.20 -0.34
C ASP A 112 9.98 -26.82 -1.62
N GLU A 113 8.79 -26.42 -2.06
CA GLU A 113 8.22 -26.95 -3.31
C GLU A 113 8.14 -25.96 -4.47
N ILE A 114 8.26 -24.63 -4.27
CA ILE A 114 8.06 -23.73 -5.41
C ILE A 114 8.76 -22.36 -5.29
N HIS A 115 9.69 -22.08 -6.21
CA HIS A 115 10.14 -20.72 -6.58
C HIS A 115 9.00 -19.85 -7.17
N ARG A 116 7.87 -19.63 -6.50
CA ARG A 116 6.69 -19.01 -7.14
C ARG A 116 6.04 -17.86 -6.38
N LEU A 117 6.71 -17.20 -5.45
CA LEU A 117 6.18 -15.96 -4.87
C LEU A 117 7.26 -14.87 -4.84
N TYR A 118 6.95 -13.73 -5.45
CA TYR A 118 7.82 -12.58 -5.68
C TYR A 118 7.22 -11.37 -4.97
N THR A 119 8.03 -10.58 -4.27
CA THR A 119 7.59 -9.29 -3.70
C THR A 119 7.73 -8.17 -4.73
N PRO A 120 7.16 -6.96 -4.52
CA PRO A 120 7.36 -5.83 -5.42
C PRO A 120 8.85 -5.49 -5.67
N ALA A 121 9.70 -5.67 -4.66
CA ALA A 121 11.14 -5.44 -4.76
C ALA A 121 11.83 -6.51 -5.62
N MET A 122 11.42 -7.77 -5.48
CA MET A 122 11.92 -8.86 -6.34
C MET A 122 11.46 -8.69 -7.80
N LEU A 123 10.22 -8.23 -8.03
CA LEU A 123 9.73 -7.92 -9.36
C LEU A 123 10.50 -6.75 -10.00
N SER A 124 10.79 -5.72 -9.20
CA SER A 124 11.58 -4.57 -9.60
C SER A 124 12.99 -4.97 -10.03
N SER A 125 13.68 -5.80 -9.24
CA SER A 125 15.05 -6.25 -9.58
C SER A 125 15.07 -7.23 -10.75
N LEU A 126 14.07 -8.10 -10.87
CA LEU A 126 13.98 -9.08 -11.96
C LEU A 126 13.69 -8.44 -13.32
N LEU A 127 12.86 -7.39 -13.35
CA LEU A 127 12.33 -6.79 -14.58
C LEU A 127 12.91 -5.40 -14.88
N GLY A 128 13.77 -4.86 -14.01
CA GLY A 128 14.44 -3.57 -14.20
C GLY A 128 13.51 -2.36 -14.11
N ILE A 129 12.37 -2.49 -13.42
CA ILE A 129 11.34 -1.45 -13.27
C ILE A 129 11.31 -0.90 -11.84
N SER A 130 10.83 0.33 -11.65
CA SER A 130 10.73 0.89 -10.29
C SER A 130 9.71 0.16 -9.41
N VAL A 131 10.03 -0.02 -8.13
CA VAL A 131 9.10 -0.58 -7.12
C VAL A 131 7.81 0.24 -7.05
N HIS A 132 7.89 1.56 -7.24
CA HIS A 132 6.73 2.45 -7.28
C HIS A 132 5.75 2.10 -8.41
N LEU A 133 6.26 1.69 -9.58
CA LEU A 133 5.44 1.29 -10.72
C LEU A 133 4.69 -0.01 -10.42
N VAL A 134 5.37 -1.01 -9.85
CA VAL A 134 4.77 -2.28 -9.42
C VAL A 134 3.66 -2.04 -8.39
N ARG A 135 3.91 -1.19 -7.38
CA ARG A 135 2.90 -0.82 -6.37
C ARG A 135 1.73 -0.02 -6.95
N THR A 136 1.96 0.76 -8.00
CA THR A 136 0.87 1.45 -8.69
C THR A 136 -0.02 0.45 -9.43
N TRP A 137 0.59 -0.49 -10.15
CA TRP A 137 -0.15 -1.53 -10.85
C TRP A 137 -0.92 -2.44 -9.90
N GLU A 138 -0.39 -2.73 -8.71
CA GLU A 138 -1.13 -3.44 -7.66
C GLU A 138 -2.36 -2.63 -7.21
N ARG A 139 -2.19 -1.35 -6.85
CA ARG A 139 -3.30 -0.48 -6.41
C ARG A 139 -4.36 -0.28 -7.49
N CYS A 140 -3.94 -0.27 -8.75
CA CYS A 140 -4.85 -0.19 -9.90
C CYS A 140 -5.51 -1.53 -10.26
N GLY A 141 -5.16 -2.62 -9.56
CA GLY A 141 -5.69 -3.97 -9.80
C GLY A 141 -5.19 -4.63 -11.08
N LEU A 142 -4.16 -4.08 -11.74
CA LEU A 142 -3.54 -4.62 -12.95
C LEU A 142 -2.67 -5.85 -12.66
N ILE A 143 -2.12 -5.93 -11.45
CA ILE A 143 -1.45 -7.11 -10.91
C ILE A 143 -2.03 -7.43 -9.55
N ARG A 144 -2.14 -8.71 -9.18
CA ARG A 144 -2.82 -9.13 -7.96
C ARG A 144 -1.93 -9.95 -7.06
N PRO A 145 -1.81 -9.61 -5.77
CA PRO A 145 -1.06 -10.43 -4.83
C PRO A 145 -1.85 -11.69 -4.48
N VAL A 146 -1.18 -12.83 -4.56
CA VAL A 146 -1.71 -14.14 -4.17
C VAL A 146 -1.80 -14.26 -2.66
N ARG A 147 -0.92 -13.59 -1.92
CA ARG A 147 -0.91 -13.55 -0.45
C ARG A 147 -0.41 -12.21 0.06
N LYS A 148 -0.92 -11.77 1.21
CA LYS A 148 -0.36 -10.65 1.98
C LYS A 148 0.08 -11.16 3.35
N THR A 149 1.35 -10.96 3.69
CA THR A 149 1.90 -11.32 5.01
C THR A 149 2.43 -10.05 5.64
N TYR A 150 1.94 -9.68 6.83
CA TYR A 150 2.32 -8.42 7.51
C TYR A 150 2.27 -7.19 6.59
N ARG A 151 1.18 -7.06 5.80
CA ARG A 151 0.95 -5.99 4.79
C ARG A 151 1.83 -6.05 3.53
N LEU A 152 2.79 -6.97 3.42
CA LEU A 152 3.61 -7.14 2.21
C LEU A 152 2.92 -8.05 1.18
N PRO A 153 2.69 -7.59 -0.07
CA PRO A 153 2.10 -8.40 -1.13
C PRO A 153 3.09 -9.36 -1.79
N TYR A 154 2.67 -10.61 -2.00
CA TYR A 154 3.41 -11.64 -2.73
C TYR A 154 2.69 -12.02 -4.01
N PHE A 155 3.41 -12.03 -5.14
CA PHE A 155 2.92 -12.25 -6.49
C PHE A 155 3.44 -13.56 -7.06
N ASP A 156 2.65 -14.31 -7.82
CA ASP A 156 3.15 -15.53 -8.44
C ASP A 156 3.91 -15.28 -9.75
N PHE A 157 4.37 -16.37 -10.40
CA PHE A 157 5.07 -16.29 -11.68
C PHE A 157 4.19 -15.78 -12.83
N ALA A 158 2.86 -15.92 -12.75
CA ALA A 158 1.96 -15.38 -13.77
C ALA A 158 1.94 -13.85 -13.70
N GLU A 159 1.89 -13.30 -12.49
CA GLU A 159 1.98 -11.85 -12.26
C GLU A 159 3.33 -11.28 -12.72
N VAL A 160 4.43 -12.02 -12.60
CA VAL A 160 5.74 -11.63 -13.19
C VAL A 160 5.64 -11.43 -14.71
N ASN A 161 4.92 -12.30 -15.42
CA ASN A 161 4.72 -12.16 -16.87
C ASN A 161 3.82 -10.97 -17.21
N CYS A 162 2.77 -10.72 -16.42
CA CYS A 162 1.93 -9.52 -16.54
C CYS A 162 2.77 -8.24 -16.41
N VAL A 163 3.56 -8.14 -15.35
CA VAL A 163 4.44 -7.00 -15.08
C VAL A 163 5.44 -6.78 -16.24
N ARG A 164 6.01 -7.85 -16.78
CA ARG A 164 6.92 -7.79 -17.95
C ARG A 164 6.23 -7.23 -19.19
N ARG A 165 5.03 -7.73 -19.50
CA ARG A 165 4.22 -7.28 -20.64
C ARG A 165 3.84 -5.80 -20.51
N LEU A 166 3.47 -5.36 -19.31
CA LEU A 166 3.17 -3.95 -19.03
C LEU A 166 4.40 -3.07 -19.24
N ASN A 167 5.59 -3.56 -18.87
CA ASN A 167 6.82 -2.85 -19.12
C ASN A 167 7.17 -2.75 -20.62
N GLU A 168 7.01 -3.84 -21.37
CA GLU A 168 7.21 -3.84 -22.83
C GLU A 168 6.33 -2.79 -23.54
N LEU A 169 5.10 -2.60 -23.07
CA LEU A 169 4.18 -1.60 -23.61
C LEU A 169 4.62 -0.16 -23.29
N LEU A 170 5.21 0.08 -22.12
CA LEU A 170 5.81 1.36 -21.78
C LEU A 170 7.05 1.64 -22.63
N ASP A 171 7.92 0.65 -22.80
CA ASP A 171 9.12 0.74 -23.64
C ASP A 171 8.78 0.98 -25.11
N ALA A 172 7.63 0.49 -25.57
CA ALA A 172 7.08 0.75 -26.90
C ALA A 172 6.51 2.18 -27.09
N GLY A 173 6.60 3.05 -26.07
CA GLY A 173 6.25 4.47 -26.17
C GLY A 173 4.78 4.79 -25.89
N VAL A 174 4.04 3.87 -25.26
CA VAL A 174 2.69 4.16 -24.74
C VAL A 174 2.83 4.95 -23.44
N SER A 175 2.13 6.08 -23.35
CA SER A 175 2.16 6.86 -22.11
C SER A 175 1.48 6.10 -20.97
N ARG A 176 1.97 6.27 -19.74
CA ARG A 176 1.41 5.62 -18.55
C ARG A 176 -0.10 5.80 -18.40
N ARG A 177 -0.60 7.02 -18.65
CA ARG A 177 -2.04 7.34 -18.59
C ARG A 177 -2.83 6.58 -19.65
N GLU A 178 -2.31 6.53 -20.88
CA GLU A 178 -2.95 5.82 -21.99
C GLU A 178 -2.99 4.30 -21.74
N LEU A 179 -1.92 3.76 -21.16
CA LEU A 179 -1.82 2.35 -20.79
C LEU A 179 -2.84 2.01 -19.68
N GLU A 180 -2.89 2.82 -18.63
CA GLU A 180 -3.83 2.65 -17.52
C GLU A 180 -5.30 2.80 -17.98
N SER A 181 -5.61 3.79 -18.82
CA SER A 181 -6.97 4.00 -19.35
C SER A 181 -7.39 2.90 -20.32
N SER A 182 -6.50 2.48 -21.21
CA SER A 182 -6.78 1.45 -22.21
C SER A 182 -6.99 0.09 -21.55
N LEU A 183 -6.15 -0.30 -20.60
CA LEU A 183 -6.30 -1.58 -19.91
C LEU A 183 -7.57 -1.66 -19.06
N ARG A 184 -7.97 -0.57 -18.39
CA ARG A 184 -9.25 -0.51 -17.65
C ARG A 184 -10.49 -0.57 -18.53
N SER A 185 -10.37 -0.12 -19.78
CA SER A 185 -11.47 -0.18 -20.75
C SER A 185 -11.64 -1.56 -21.39
N LEU A 186 -10.70 -2.49 -21.18
CA LEU A 186 -10.80 -3.85 -21.73
C LEU A 186 -11.92 -4.66 -21.06
N PRO A 187 -12.80 -5.32 -21.84
CA PRO A 187 -13.92 -6.09 -21.31
C PRO A 187 -13.52 -7.20 -20.32
N SER A 188 -12.33 -7.77 -20.51
CA SER A 188 -11.78 -8.84 -19.68
C SER A 188 -11.26 -8.35 -18.31
N VAL A 189 -10.80 -7.10 -18.22
CA VAL A 189 -10.43 -6.45 -16.94
C VAL A 189 -11.67 -6.07 -16.13
N ARG A 190 -12.80 -5.79 -16.81
CA ARG A 190 -14.08 -5.44 -16.18
C ARG A 190 -14.88 -6.63 -15.63
N ARG A 191 -14.69 -7.84 -16.15
CA ARG A 191 -15.45 -9.03 -15.72
C ARG A 191 -14.83 -9.83 -14.59
N GLY A 192 -13.60 -9.49 -14.17
CA GLY A 192 -12.91 -10.24 -13.14
C GLY A 192 -12.56 -11.67 -13.55
N ASP A 193 -12.64 -12.00 -14.84
CA ASP A 193 -12.26 -13.30 -15.37
C ASP A 193 -10.76 -13.54 -15.16
N GLU A 194 -10.41 -14.79 -14.86
CA GLU A 194 -9.03 -15.19 -14.66
C GLU A 194 -8.21 -14.94 -15.94
N ARG A 195 -7.31 -13.95 -15.86
CA ARG A 195 -6.09 -13.77 -16.68
C ARG A 195 -6.29 -13.12 -18.07
N PRO A 196 -6.47 -11.78 -18.11
CA PRO A 196 -6.82 -11.04 -19.32
C PRO A 196 -5.64 -10.62 -20.23
N LEU A 197 -4.38 -10.64 -19.79
CA LEU A 197 -3.25 -10.12 -20.59
C LEU A 197 -2.55 -11.17 -21.46
N GLU A 198 -2.56 -12.44 -21.05
CA GLU A 198 -1.90 -13.52 -21.80
C GLU A 198 -2.68 -13.93 -23.07
N GLN A 199 -3.98 -13.61 -23.13
CA GLN A 199 -4.88 -13.98 -24.24
C GLN A 199 -5.15 -12.83 -25.21
N LEU A 200 -4.68 -11.61 -24.92
CA LEU A 200 -4.92 -10.44 -25.76
C LEU A 200 -3.67 -10.09 -26.58
N ASP A 201 -3.84 -10.09 -27.91
CA ASP A 201 -2.87 -9.52 -28.85
C ASP A 201 -2.91 -7.99 -28.75
N LEU A 202 -2.27 -7.48 -27.69
CA LEU A 202 -2.02 -6.05 -27.48
C LEU A 202 -0.93 -5.59 -28.45
N LEU A 203 -1.33 -4.75 -29.42
CA LEU A 203 -0.43 -4.15 -30.40
C LEU A 203 -0.28 -2.66 -30.09
N VAL A 204 0.95 -2.14 -30.19
CA VAL A 204 1.22 -0.71 -30.09
C VAL A 204 1.23 -0.10 -31.48
N ARG A 205 0.32 0.84 -31.75
CA ARG A 205 0.32 1.65 -32.99
C ARG A 205 0.20 3.13 -32.61
N ASN A 206 1.14 3.95 -33.09
CA ASN A 206 1.17 5.40 -32.85
C ASN A 206 1.04 5.78 -31.35
N SER A 207 1.73 5.06 -30.45
CA SER A 207 1.67 5.28 -28.99
C SER A 207 0.31 5.00 -28.32
N HIS A 208 -0.61 4.33 -29.02
CA HIS A 208 -1.88 3.85 -28.46
C HIS A 208 -1.91 2.32 -28.41
N ILE A 209 -2.60 1.78 -27.39
CA ILE A 209 -2.86 0.34 -27.29
C ILE A 209 -4.04 -0.01 -28.19
N VAL A 210 -3.85 -1.02 -29.03
CA VAL A 210 -4.89 -1.56 -29.91
C VAL A 210 -5.00 -3.06 -29.63
N VAL A 211 -6.23 -3.56 -29.58
CA VAL A 211 -6.53 -4.98 -29.32
C VAL A 211 -7.12 -5.61 -30.56
N ARG A 212 -6.64 -6.80 -30.91
CA ARG A 212 -7.20 -7.61 -31.99
C ARG A 212 -8.32 -8.51 -31.47
N ASP A 213 -9.48 -8.44 -32.12
CA ASP A 213 -10.60 -9.37 -31.94
C ASP A 213 -10.94 -10.09 -33.26
N ASP A 214 -11.95 -10.98 -33.24
CA ASP A 214 -12.41 -11.75 -34.42
C ASP A 214 -12.88 -10.88 -35.61
N HIS A 215 -13.03 -9.57 -35.39
CA HIS A 215 -13.56 -8.60 -36.35
C HIS A 215 -12.55 -7.46 -36.64
N GLY A 216 -11.29 -7.62 -36.25
CA GLY A 216 -10.19 -6.70 -36.57
C GLY A 216 -9.60 -5.97 -35.36
N LEU A 217 -9.06 -4.78 -35.59
CA LEU A 217 -8.38 -3.99 -34.56
C LEU A 217 -9.36 -3.03 -33.87
N ILE A 218 -9.31 -2.92 -32.55
CA ILE A 218 -10.12 -2.00 -31.74
C ILE A 218 -9.23 -1.17 -30.83
N VAL A 219 -9.53 0.13 -30.73
CA VAL A 219 -9.00 1.00 -29.68
C VAL A 219 -9.83 0.84 -28.40
N PRO A 220 -9.28 0.34 -27.28
CA PRO A 220 -10.04 0.03 -26.07
C PRO A 220 -10.75 1.24 -25.47
N THR A 221 -10.08 2.40 -25.45
CA THR A 221 -10.58 3.62 -24.80
C THR A 221 -11.79 4.21 -25.51
N SER A 222 -11.84 4.16 -26.83
CA SER A 222 -12.94 4.72 -27.63
C SER A 222 -13.95 3.68 -28.11
N GLY A 223 -13.61 2.38 -28.01
CA GLY A 223 -14.37 1.29 -28.63
C GLY A 223 -14.38 1.34 -30.16
N GLN A 224 -13.61 2.26 -30.77
CA GLN A 224 -13.60 2.45 -32.21
C GLN A 224 -12.78 1.35 -32.88
N ARG A 225 -13.36 0.74 -33.92
CA ARG A 225 -12.64 -0.18 -34.80
C ARG A 225 -11.69 0.59 -35.70
N LEU A 226 -10.44 0.17 -35.73
CA LEU A 226 -9.41 0.72 -36.58
C LEU A 226 -9.41 -0.04 -37.91
N LEU A 227 -9.65 0.69 -39.00
CA LEU A 227 -9.57 0.15 -40.35
C LEU A 227 -8.11 -0.21 -40.63
N ASP A 228 -7.83 -1.51 -40.74
CA ASP A 228 -6.50 -1.98 -41.10
C ASP A 228 -6.34 -1.94 -42.61
N PHE A 229 -5.65 -0.92 -43.12
CA PHE A 229 -5.29 -0.79 -44.53
C PHE A 229 -4.00 -1.56 -44.87
N SER A 230 -3.49 -2.36 -43.94
CA SER A 230 -2.44 -3.33 -44.23
C SER A 230 -3.00 -4.32 -45.23
N ILE A 231 -2.47 -4.30 -46.46
CA ILE A 231 -2.85 -5.21 -47.54
C ILE A 231 -2.76 -6.63 -46.99
N PRO A 232 -3.86 -7.42 -46.98
CA PRO A 232 -3.77 -8.83 -46.62
C PRO A 232 -2.79 -9.48 -47.59
N ASP A 233 -1.82 -10.20 -47.04
CA ASP A 233 -0.94 -11.06 -47.84
C ASP A 233 -1.81 -11.92 -48.78
N GLU A 234 -1.44 -12.01 -50.06
CA GLU A 234 -2.24 -12.60 -51.16
C GLU A 234 -2.47 -14.13 -51.05
N SER A 235 -2.76 -14.66 -49.86
CA SER A 235 -2.78 -16.12 -49.61
C SER A 235 -4.06 -16.70 -49.02
N GLU A 236 -5.15 -15.94 -48.90
CA GLU A 236 -6.48 -16.54 -48.64
C GLU A 236 -7.52 -16.11 -49.69
N PRO A 237 -8.16 -17.06 -50.39
CA PRO A 237 -9.16 -16.74 -51.40
C PRO A 237 -10.43 -16.21 -50.74
N ALA A 238 -10.78 -14.96 -51.06
CA ALA A 238 -12.01 -14.33 -50.61
C ALA A 238 -13.25 -15.06 -51.18
N GLU A 239 -14.09 -15.60 -50.30
CA GLU A 239 -15.44 -16.03 -50.67
C GLU A 239 -16.31 -14.79 -50.96
N VAL A 240 -16.82 -14.71 -52.18
CA VAL A 240 -17.74 -13.67 -52.65
C VAL A 240 -19.18 -14.10 -52.31
N PRO A 241 -19.94 -13.39 -51.45
CA PRO A 241 -21.35 -13.68 -51.27
C PRO A 241 -22.16 -13.14 -52.46
N SER A 242 -23.12 -13.93 -52.91
CA SER A 242 -23.95 -13.68 -54.10
C SER A 242 -24.99 -12.56 -53.89
N PRO A 243 -25.47 -11.90 -54.96
CA PRO A 243 -26.25 -10.67 -54.87
C PRO A 243 -27.76 -10.97 -54.85
N GLU A 244 -28.33 -11.16 -53.66
CA GLU A 244 -29.78 -11.01 -53.46
C GLU A 244 -30.03 -9.99 -52.32
N SER A 245 -30.06 -8.73 -52.76
CA SER A 245 -30.61 -7.54 -52.09
C SER A 245 -32.05 -7.81 -51.61
N GLU A 246 -32.52 -7.37 -50.44
CA GLU A 246 -32.74 -5.96 -50.08
C GLU A 246 -32.59 -5.73 -48.56
N ALA A 247 -31.48 -5.13 -48.14
CA ALA A 247 -31.38 -4.52 -46.81
C ALA A 247 -31.61 -3.01 -46.93
N ARG A 248 -32.63 -2.50 -46.22
CA ARG A 248 -32.87 -1.06 -46.05
C ARG A 248 -31.56 -0.35 -45.65
N PRO A 249 -31.33 0.90 -46.08
CA PRO A 249 -30.16 1.65 -45.63
C PRO A 249 -30.16 1.67 -44.10
N PRO A 250 -29.02 1.44 -43.44
CA PRO A 250 -28.95 1.42 -41.99
C PRO A 250 -29.32 2.80 -41.46
N SER A 251 -30.56 2.94 -40.99
CA SER A 251 -30.99 4.13 -40.27
C SER A 251 -30.35 4.10 -38.90
N VAL A 252 -29.34 4.94 -38.70
CA VAL A 252 -28.72 5.19 -37.39
C VAL A 252 -29.78 5.84 -36.50
N ARG A 253 -30.34 5.07 -35.58
CA ARG A 253 -31.10 5.65 -34.47
C ARG A 253 -30.08 6.15 -33.45
N PHE A 254 -30.00 7.47 -33.29
CA PHE A 254 -29.36 8.06 -32.13
C PHE A 254 -30.19 7.67 -30.90
N ARG A 255 -29.70 6.69 -30.15
CA ARG A 255 -30.02 6.58 -28.73
C ARG A 255 -29.27 7.74 -28.06
N PRO A 256 -29.93 8.61 -27.26
CA PRO A 256 -29.18 9.55 -26.42
C PRO A 256 -28.18 8.73 -25.61
N ALA A 257 -26.96 9.24 -25.41
CA ALA A 257 -26.00 8.60 -24.52
C ALA A 257 -26.68 8.45 -23.14
N GLU A 258 -27.08 7.23 -22.80
CA GLU A 258 -27.48 6.90 -21.45
C GLU A 258 -26.20 7.09 -20.60
N PRO A 259 -26.24 7.84 -19.49
CA PRO A 259 -25.06 8.05 -18.67
C PRO A 259 -24.50 6.67 -18.30
N GLU A 260 -23.21 6.47 -18.52
CA GLU A 260 -22.48 5.19 -18.39
C GLU A 260 -22.48 4.59 -16.97
N HIS A 261 -23.26 5.18 -16.05
CA HIS A 261 -23.35 4.88 -14.63
C HIS A 261 -24.52 3.96 -14.27
N GLU A 262 -25.28 3.43 -15.23
CA GLU A 262 -26.53 2.70 -14.96
C GLU A 262 -26.40 1.47 -14.05
N THR A 263 -25.18 0.98 -13.75
CA THR A 263 -24.96 -0.07 -12.73
C THR A 263 -23.60 0.01 -12.02
N TRP A 264 -23.14 1.19 -11.58
CA TRP A 264 -21.94 1.24 -10.74
C TRP A 264 -22.24 0.65 -9.36
N SER A 265 -21.38 -0.29 -8.91
CA SER A 265 -21.47 -0.86 -7.57
C SER A 265 -20.96 0.12 -6.51
N SER A 266 -21.23 -0.18 -5.23
CA SER A 266 -20.67 0.61 -4.11
C SER A 266 -19.15 0.75 -4.20
N GLY A 267 -18.45 -0.33 -4.56
CA GLY A 267 -16.99 -0.34 -4.70
C GLY A 267 -16.48 0.50 -5.87
N ASP A 268 -17.23 0.59 -6.97
CA ASP A 268 -16.88 1.43 -8.12
C ASP A 268 -16.98 2.92 -7.76
N TRP A 269 -18.08 3.30 -7.10
CA TRP A 269 -18.27 4.66 -6.59
C TRP A 269 -17.22 5.05 -5.55
N PHE A 270 -16.88 4.14 -4.64
CA PHE A 270 -15.81 4.34 -3.66
C PHE A 270 -14.46 4.58 -4.33
N SER A 271 -14.09 3.70 -5.27
CA SER A 271 -12.83 3.80 -6.01
C SER A 271 -12.75 5.11 -6.80
N GLN A 272 -13.85 5.52 -7.43
CA GLN A 272 -13.92 6.79 -8.15
C GLN A 272 -13.78 7.99 -7.19
N GLY A 273 -14.42 7.95 -6.02
CA GLY A 273 -14.28 8.99 -5.00
C GLY A 273 -12.83 9.18 -4.56
N CYS A 274 -12.11 8.09 -4.32
CA CYS A 274 -10.68 8.12 -3.98
C CYS A 274 -9.84 8.77 -5.09
N LEU A 275 -10.06 8.37 -6.35
CA LEU A 275 -9.35 8.95 -7.51
C LEU A 275 -9.61 10.46 -7.65
N LEU A 276 -10.86 10.89 -7.51
CA LEU A 276 -11.24 12.30 -7.60
C LEU A 276 -10.65 13.12 -6.45
N SER A 277 -10.57 12.56 -5.24
CA SER A 277 -9.96 13.21 -4.07
C SER A 277 -8.45 13.42 -4.26
N GLU A 278 -7.75 12.45 -4.84
CA GLU A 278 -6.32 12.54 -5.19
C GLU A 278 -6.07 13.57 -6.30
N CYS A 279 -6.97 13.67 -7.28
CA CYS A 279 -6.92 14.70 -8.33
C CYS A 279 -7.27 16.10 -7.80
N GLY A 280 -7.72 16.24 -6.56
CA GLY A 280 -8.15 17.50 -5.97
C GLY A 280 -9.55 17.96 -6.38
N GLU A 281 -10.30 17.13 -7.10
CA GLU A 281 -11.69 17.40 -7.50
C GLU A 281 -12.67 17.06 -6.36
N LEU A 282 -12.53 17.78 -5.24
CA LEU A 282 -13.20 17.44 -3.97
C LEU A 282 -14.73 17.40 -4.07
N LYS A 283 -15.34 18.30 -4.84
CA LYS A 283 -16.80 18.32 -5.03
C LYS A 283 -17.28 17.06 -5.74
N ALA A 284 -16.57 16.63 -6.77
CA ALA A 284 -16.90 15.41 -7.50
C ALA A 284 -16.63 14.16 -6.64
N ALA A 285 -15.56 14.17 -5.85
CA ALA A 285 -15.27 13.11 -4.88
C ALA A 285 -16.39 12.97 -3.84
N CYS A 286 -16.89 14.08 -3.30
CA CYS A 286 -18.05 14.07 -2.39
C CYS A 286 -19.28 13.41 -3.02
N GLU A 287 -19.61 13.73 -4.27
CA GLU A 287 -20.75 13.11 -4.96
C GLU A 287 -20.53 11.61 -5.16
N ALA A 288 -19.32 11.19 -5.56
CA ALA A 288 -19.00 9.77 -5.71
C ALA A 288 -19.11 9.00 -4.38
N PHE A 289 -18.62 9.55 -3.27
CA PHE A 289 -18.79 8.93 -1.96
C PHE A 289 -20.25 8.91 -1.49
N ARG A 290 -21.04 9.95 -1.79
CA ARG A 290 -22.50 9.94 -1.51
C ARG A 290 -23.20 8.83 -2.29
N LEU A 291 -22.86 8.63 -3.57
CA LEU A 291 -23.41 7.55 -4.39
C LEU A 291 -22.99 6.17 -3.88
N CYS A 292 -21.74 6.01 -3.42
CA CYS A 292 -21.30 4.81 -2.71
C CYS A 292 -22.20 4.54 -1.49
N LEU A 293 -22.42 5.55 -0.64
CA LEU A 293 -23.26 5.45 0.55
C LEU A 293 -24.75 5.25 0.27
N MET A 294 -25.25 5.63 -0.91
CA MET A 294 -26.62 5.28 -1.33
C MET A 294 -26.78 3.79 -1.59
N THR A 295 -25.72 3.13 -2.05
CA THR A 295 -25.71 1.68 -2.31
C THR A 295 -25.29 0.86 -1.09
N ASP A 296 -24.40 1.39 -0.26
CA ASP A 296 -23.91 0.78 0.98
C ASP A 296 -23.81 1.84 2.08
N ALA A 297 -24.93 2.04 2.79
CA ALA A 297 -25.05 3.09 3.80
C ALA A 297 -24.18 2.87 5.05
N GLN A 298 -23.66 1.66 5.25
CA GLN A 298 -22.90 1.27 6.44
C GLN A 298 -21.39 1.29 6.23
N ASN A 299 -20.93 1.72 5.05
CA ASN A 299 -19.51 1.79 4.75
C ASN A 299 -18.82 2.92 5.54
N ALA A 300 -18.17 2.56 6.65
CA ALA A 300 -17.47 3.49 7.53
C ALA A 300 -16.35 4.25 6.81
N GLU A 301 -15.58 3.58 5.94
CA GLU A 301 -14.50 4.21 5.19
C GLU A 301 -15.04 5.24 4.19
N ALA A 302 -16.17 4.97 3.53
CA ALA A 302 -16.82 5.94 2.64
C ALA A 302 -17.32 7.19 3.39
N HIS A 303 -17.88 7.02 4.60
CA HIS A 303 -18.22 8.15 5.47
C HIS A 303 -16.97 8.95 5.88
N PHE A 304 -15.88 8.28 6.27
CA PHE A 304 -14.61 8.92 6.61
C PHE A 304 -14.02 9.72 5.45
N ARG A 305 -13.95 9.13 4.24
CA ARG A 305 -13.43 9.81 3.05
C ARG A 305 -14.29 10.99 2.61
N LEU A 306 -15.62 10.85 2.73
CA LEU A 306 -16.54 11.96 2.49
C LEU A 306 -16.31 13.10 3.50
N ALA A 307 -16.07 12.78 4.77
CA ALA A 307 -15.76 13.76 5.81
C ALA A 307 -14.45 14.51 5.49
N GLU A 308 -13.38 13.82 5.09
CA GLU A 308 -12.12 14.46 4.67
C GLU A 308 -12.34 15.45 3.50
N CYS A 309 -13.14 15.05 2.51
CA CYS A 309 -13.45 15.92 1.36
C CYS A 309 -14.26 17.15 1.78
N LEU A 310 -15.24 16.98 2.68
CA LEU A 310 -16.05 18.08 3.22
C LEU A 310 -15.22 19.05 4.06
N TYR A 311 -14.30 18.53 4.88
CA TYR A 311 -13.38 19.34 5.67
C TYR A 311 -12.47 20.18 4.76
N ARG A 312 -11.87 19.59 3.73
CA ARG A 312 -11.05 20.30 2.73
C ARG A 312 -11.85 21.32 1.89
N LEU A 313 -13.18 21.20 1.86
CA LEU A 313 -14.10 22.14 1.25
C LEU A 313 -14.62 23.21 2.24
N ASP A 314 -14.03 23.29 3.43
CA ASP A 314 -14.40 24.24 4.50
C ASP A 314 -15.83 24.02 5.05
N ASN A 315 -16.38 22.81 4.88
CA ASN A 315 -17.65 22.42 5.47
C ASN A 315 -17.41 21.57 6.73
N VAL A 316 -16.93 22.24 7.79
CA VAL A 316 -16.62 21.62 9.08
C VAL A 316 -17.83 20.90 9.72
N PRO A 317 -19.05 21.48 9.76
CA PRO A 317 -20.20 20.80 10.35
C PRO A 317 -20.57 19.50 9.61
N GLY A 318 -20.54 19.54 8.28
CA GLY A 318 -20.80 18.35 7.46
C GLY A 318 -19.72 17.29 7.60
N ALA A 319 -18.46 17.69 7.76
CA ALA A 319 -17.37 16.76 8.02
C ALA A 319 -17.54 16.05 9.37
N LEU A 320 -17.85 16.80 10.43
CA LEU A 320 -18.07 16.24 11.77
C LEU A 320 -19.22 15.23 11.79
N GLU A 321 -20.35 15.56 11.15
CA GLU A 321 -21.48 14.63 11.01
C GLU A 321 -21.08 13.32 10.32
N ARG A 322 -20.25 13.40 9.27
CA ARG A 322 -19.78 12.22 8.54
C ARG A 322 -18.73 11.42 9.30
N TYR A 323 -17.84 12.06 10.07
CA TYR A 323 -16.95 11.33 10.96
C TYR A 323 -17.71 10.60 12.07
N HIS A 324 -18.74 11.21 12.66
CA HIS A 324 -19.61 10.52 13.61
C HIS A 324 -20.32 9.32 12.97
N ALA A 325 -20.84 9.48 11.74
CA ALA A 325 -21.40 8.34 11.02
C ALA A 325 -20.37 7.22 10.79
N ALA A 326 -19.09 7.54 10.52
CA ALA A 326 -18.05 6.52 10.38
C ALA A 326 -17.88 5.70 11.67
N VAL A 327 -17.80 6.35 12.84
CA VAL A 327 -17.62 5.66 14.14
C VAL A 327 -18.90 4.99 14.65
N GLU A 328 -20.08 5.41 14.21
CA GLU A 328 -21.34 4.70 14.46
C GLU A 328 -21.39 3.36 13.71
N ASN A 329 -20.83 3.31 12.51
CA ASN A 329 -20.78 2.10 11.68
C ASN A 329 -19.60 1.18 12.05
N ASP A 330 -18.45 1.76 12.40
CA ASP A 330 -17.29 1.05 12.94
C ASP A 330 -16.70 1.83 14.13
N HIS A 331 -17.08 1.43 15.34
CA HIS A 331 -16.61 2.07 16.56
C HIS A 331 -15.09 1.99 16.73
N GLY A 332 -14.43 0.99 16.12
CA GLY A 332 -12.98 0.79 16.17
C GLY A 332 -12.20 1.65 15.18
N TYR A 333 -12.87 2.51 14.41
CA TYR A 333 -12.24 3.36 13.40
C TYR A 333 -11.43 4.49 14.05
N LEU A 334 -10.19 4.16 14.43
CA LEU A 334 -9.29 5.00 15.21
C LEU A 334 -9.06 6.39 14.59
N GLU A 335 -8.81 6.44 13.28
CA GLU A 335 -8.55 7.69 12.56
C GLU A 335 -9.78 8.61 12.54
N ALA A 336 -11.00 8.06 12.59
CA ALA A 336 -12.21 8.87 12.64
C ALA A 336 -12.35 9.54 14.02
N TRP A 337 -12.05 8.83 15.11
CA TRP A 337 -12.04 9.41 16.47
C TRP A 337 -11.02 10.54 16.62
N THR A 338 -9.81 10.39 16.06
CA THR A 338 -8.80 11.46 16.13
C THR A 338 -9.16 12.68 15.30
N GLN A 339 -9.82 12.48 14.15
CA GLN A 339 -10.36 13.59 13.37
C GLN A 339 -11.53 14.29 14.08
N ILE A 340 -12.44 13.56 14.72
CA ILE A 340 -13.51 14.13 15.57
C ILE A 340 -12.91 15.01 16.66
N GLY A 341 -11.91 14.50 17.40
CA GLY A 341 -11.24 15.28 18.44
C GLY A 341 -10.56 16.53 17.90
N SER A 342 -9.89 16.42 16.76
CA SER A 342 -9.23 17.56 16.11
C SER A 342 -10.23 18.65 15.68
N LEU A 343 -11.37 18.26 15.10
CA LEU A 343 -12.42 19.18 14.68
C LEU A 343 -13.09 19.86 15.88
N HIS A 344 -13.39 19.13 16.96
CA HIS A 344 -13.91 19.74 18.18
C HIS A 344 -12.93 20.75 18.80
N ARG A 345 -11.62 20.46 18.75
CA ARG A 345 -10.59 21.42 19.19
C ARG A 345 -10.60 22.69 18.34
N GLU A 346 -10.67 22.55 17.01
CA GLU A 346 -10.78 23.69 16.09
C GLU A 346 -12.03 24.54 16.33
N LEU A 347 -13.14 23.91 16.74
CA LEU A 347 -14.39 24.58 17.11
C LEU A 347 -14.35 25.21 18.52
N GLY A 348 -13.29 24.98 19.30
CA GLY A 348 -13.14 25.45 20.68
C GLY A 348 -13.90 24.60 21.71
N GLU A 349 -14.42 23.44 21.31
CA GLU A 349 -15.13 22.48 22.15
C GLU A 349 -14.14 21.50 22.79
N LEU A 350 -13.23 22.05 23.60
CA LEU A 350 -12.04 21.34 24.07
C LEU A 350 -12.34 20.10 24.92
N ASP A 351 -13.38 20.11 25.75
CA ASP A 351 -13.77 18.93 26.54
C ASP A 351 -14.23 17.76 25.65
N ALA A 352 -15.05 18.05 24.62
CA ALA A 352 -15.49 17.05 23.65
C ALA A 352 -14.32 16.50 22.81
N ALA A 353 -13.31 17.35 22.53
CA ALA A 353 -12.09 16.90 21.89
C ALA A 353 -11.31 15.90 22.75
N VAL A 354 -11.17 16.18 24.06
CA VAL A 354 -10.53 15.25 25.01
C VAL A 354 -11.28 13.91 25.05
N ASP A 355 -12.61 13.92 25.15
CA ASP A 355 -13.43 12.70 25.17
C ASP A 355 -13.19 11.84 23.91
N ALA A 356 -13.12 12.46 22.73
CA ALA A 356 -12.86 11.75 21.47
C ALA A 356 -11.44 11.14 21.43
N PHE A 357 -10.43 11.86 21.93
CA PHE A 357 -9.07 11.31 22.05
C PHE A 357 -8.98 10.20 23.10
N ASP A 358 -9.76 10.28 24.17
CA ASP A 358 -9.85 9.20 25.16
C ASP A 358 -10.41 7.92 24.55
N ILE A 359 -11.48 8.02 23.76
CA ILE A 359 -12.00 6.85 23.02
C ILE A 359 -10.95 6.30 22.05
N ALA A 360 -10.22 7.16 21.32
CA ALA A 360 -9.14 6.72 20.44
C ALA A 360 -8.04 5.94 21.21
N LEU A 361 -7.68 6.42 22.41
CA LEU A 361 -6.68 5.77 23.26
C LEU A 361 -7.23 4.51 23.96
N ASP A 362 -8.53 4.42 24.21
CA ASP A 362 -9.16 3.18 24.69
C ASP A 362 -9.09 2.07 23.62
N ILE A 363 -9.23 2.43 22.35
CA ILE A 363 -9.11 1.50 21.20
C ILE A 363 -7.64 1.14 20.96
N HIS A 364 -6.75 2.12 20.93
CA HIS A 364 -5.32 1.93 20.74
C HIS A 364 -4.50 2.76 21.75
N PRO A 365 -4.16 2.17 22.92
CA PRO A 365 -3.50 2.88 24.03
C PRO A 365 -2.14 3.50 23.72
N ASP A 366 -1.52 3.06 22.63
CA ASP A 366 -0.17 3.42 22.23
C ASP A 366 -0.16 4.30 20.97
N TYR A 367 -1.29 4.94 20.62
CA TYR A 367 -1.40 5.71 19.37
C TYR A 367 -0.77 7.11 19.54
N PRO A 368 0.37 7.42 18.89
CA PRO A 368 1.13 8.63 19.19
C PRO A 368 0.34 9.91 18.86
N ASP A 369 -0.34 9.95 17.71
CA ASP A 369 -1.06 11.14 17.27
C ASP A 369 -2.18 11.52 18.26
N ALA A 370 -2.93 10.54 18.78
CA ALA A 370 -3.94 10.81 19.81
C ALA A 370 -3.31 11.33 21.11
N HIS A 371 -2.18 10.78 21.55
CA HIS A 371 -1.47 11.30 22.72
C HIS A 371 -1.02 12.75 22.53
N PHE A 372 -0.42 13.08 21.39
CA PHE A 372 0.02 14.44 21.10
C PHE A 372 -1.15 15.42 21.06
N GLN A 373 -2.22 15.08 20.33
CA GLN A 373 -3.36 15.96 20.18
C GLN A 373 -4.14 16.12 21.49
N LYS A 374 -4.29 15.07 22.29
CA LYS A 374 -4.89 15.15 23.62
C LYS A 374 -4.07 16.05 24.54
N ALA A 375 -2.74 15.93 24.52
CA ALA A 375 -1.85 16.77 25.32
C ALA A 375 -1.97 18.26 24.97
N GLU A 376 -1.96 18.63 23.69
CA GLU A 376 -2.18 20.02 23.27
C GLU A 376 -3.57 20.51 23.69
N THR A 377 -4.61 19.69 23.57
CA THR A 377 -5.99 20.04 23.98
C THR A 377 -6.08 20.29 25.49
N LEU A 378 -5.46 19.43 26.30
CA LEU A 378 -5.40 19.60 27.76
C LEU A 378 -4.59 20.83 28.16
N ALA A 379 -3.53 21.14 27.42
CA ALA A 379 -2.74 22.36 27.63
C ALA A 379 -3.55 23.63 27.34
N GLU A 380 -4.36 23.63 26.28
CA GLU A 380 -5.29 24.71 25.95
C GLU A 380 -6.38 24.89 27.04
N LEU A 381 -6.81 23.81 27.67
CA LEU A 381 -7.69 23.83 28.86
C LEU A 381 -6.97 24.28 30.15
N GLY A 382 -5.64 24.48 30.12
CA GLY A 382 -4.83 24.81 31.30
C GLY A 382 -4.55 23.62 32.23
N ARG A 383 -4.86 22.38 31.81
CA ARG A 383 -4.68 21.13 32.57
C ARG A 383 -3.31 20.52 32.29
N MET A 384 -2.25 21.27 32.56
CA MET A 384 -0.86 20.89 32.24
C MET A 384 -0.42 19.57 32.90
N ASP A 385 -0.91 19.30 34.10
CA ASP A 385 -0.64 18.09 34.88
C ASP A 385 -1.08 16.81 34.15
N GLU A 386 -2.17 16.90 33.41
CA GLU A 386 -2.73 15.79 32.64
C GLU A 386 -2.13 15.73 31.23
N ALA A 387 -1.66 16.86 30.68
CA ALA A 387 -1.01 16.92 29.38
C ALA A 387 0.40 16.28 29.38
N ALA A 388 1.18 16.54 30.44
CA ALA A 388 2.57 16.08 30.56
C ALA A 388 2.78 14.57 30.32
N PRO A 389 2.03 13.64 30.94
CA PRO A 389 2.20 12.21 30.68
C PRO A 389 1.93 11.84 29.23
N HIS A 390 1.02 12.53 28.55
CA HIS A 390 0.71 12.27 27.15
C HIS A 390 1.80 12.75 26.18
N TRP A 391 2.44 13.90 26.42
CA TRP A 391 3.63 14.30 25.65
C TRP A 391 4.80 13.35 25.86
N LEU A 392 5.02 12.86 27.08
CA LEU A 392 6.06 11.85 27.34
C LEU A 392 5.77 10.56 26.58
N ARG A 393 4.53 10.09 26.62
CA ARG A 393 4.09 8.90 25.90
C ARG A 393 4.27 9.05 24.38
N TYR A 394 3.99 10.23 23.83
CA TYR A 394 4.28 10.54 22.42
C TYR A 394 5.78 10.40 22.10
N LEU A 395 6.64 10.93 22.97
CA LEU A 395 8.09 10.91 22.81
C LEU A 395 8.71 9.51 22.89
N ASP A 396 8.01 8.52 23.46
CA ASP A 396 8.44 7.12 23.42
C ASP A 396 8.43 6.56 21.98
N TYR A 397 7.58 7.10 21.10
CA TYR A 397 7.43 6.64 19.71
C TYR A 397 8.13 7.56 18.70
N ASP A 398 7.99 8.88 18.85
CA ASP A 398 8.69 9.86 18.02
C ASP A 398 9.69 10.67 18.83
N VAL A 399 10.97 10.34 18.64
CA VAL A 399 12.10 10.97 19.33
C VAL A 399 12.77 12.05 18.46
N ARG A 400 12.55 12.10 17.14
CA ARG A 400 13.38 12.95 16.25
C ARG A 400 12.59 13.80 15.27
N GLY A 401 11.27 13.66 15.23
CA GLY A 401 10.39 14.47 14.39
C GLY A 401 10.22 15.91 14.91
N PRO A 402 9.70 16.81 14.06
CA PRO A 402 9.45 18.20 14.44
C PRO A 402 8.47 18.34 15.60
N TRP A 403 7.50 17.42 15.69
CA TRP A 403 6.54 17.37 16.79
C TRP A 403 7.14 16.87 18.11
N ALA A 404 8.22 16.09 18.06
CA ALA A 404 8.98 15.70 19.25
C ALA A 404 9.65 16.91 19.91
N ASP A 405 10.16 17.84 19.12
CA ASP A 405 10.75 19.08 19.65
C ASP A 405 9.69 19.98 20.28
N VAL A 406 8.50 20.07 19.68
CA VAL A 406 7.35 20.76 20.26
C VAL A 406 6.96 20.12 21.60
N ALA A 407 6.79 18.80 21.66
CA ALA A 407 6.43 18.09 22.88
C ALA A 407 7.47 18.32 24.00
N ARG A 408 8.76 18.33 23.68
CA ARG A 408 9.83 18.66 24.65
C ARG A 408 9.76 20.08 25.15
N GLN A 409 9.50 21.04 24.26
CA GLN A 409 9.35 22.44 24.63
C GLN A 409 8.17 22.62 25.59
N ARG A 410 7.02 22.03 25.26
CA ARG A 410 5.84 22.03 26.12
C ARG A 410 6.12 21.46 27.51
N LEU A 411 6.85 20.36 27.59
CA LEU A 411 7.25 19.74 28.86
C LEU A 411 8.19 20.63 29.70
N GLN A 412 8.95 21.55 29.08
CA GLN A 412 9.77 22.52 29.83
C GLN A 412 8.92 23.63 30.46
N ASP A 413 7.78 23.94 29.85
CA ASP A 413 6.84 24.96 30.31
C ASP A 413 5.90 24.44 31.42
N VAL A 414 5.88 23.12 31.68
CA VAL A 414 5.12 22.51 32.78
C VAL A 414 5.73 22.92 34.13
N PRO A 415 4.96 23.50 35.06
CA PRO A 415 5.46 23.91 36.37
C PRO A 415 6.13 22.76 37.14
N ALA A 416 7.25 23.05 37.81
CA ALA A 416 8.03 22.03 38.53
C ALA A 416 7.24 21.32 39.65
N ASP A 417 6.20 21.98 40.18
CA ASP A 417 5.35 21.48 41.26
C ASP A 417 4.42 20.34 40.78
N VAL A 418 4.22 20.27 39.46
CA VAL A 418 3.38 19.30 38.75
C VAL A 418 4.22 18.13 38.21
N ALA A 419 5.51 18.38 37.94
CA ALA A 419 6.47 17.45 37.38
C ALA A 419 6.95 16.37 38.37
N GLY A 420 6.03 15.72 39.10
CA GLY A 420 6.27 14.51 39.89
C GLY A 420 6.83 13.31 39.09
N LEU A 421 7.11 13.51 37.81
CA LEU A 421 7.91 12.65 36.96
C LEU A 421 9.39 12.96 37.23
N SER A 422 9.91 12.31 38.27
CA SER A 422 11.34 12.27 38.60
C SER A 422 12.18 12.16 37.32
N ARG A 423 12.96 13.20 37.02
CA ARG A 423 14.04 13.14 36.03
C ARG A 423 14.97 11.98 36.39
N PRO A 424 15.14 10.94 35.55
CA PRO A 424 16.30 10.06 35.67
C PRO A 424 17.59 10.76 35.21
#